data_AF-A0A0G0NEZ1-F1
#
_entry.id   AF-A0A0G0NEZ1-F1
#
_cell.length_a   1.000
_cell.length_b   1.000
_cell.length_c   1.000
_cell.angle_alpha   90.00
_cell.angle_beta   90.00
_cell.angle_gamma   90.00
#
_symmetry.space_group_name_H-M   'P 1'
#
loop_
_entity.id
_entity.type
_entity.pdbx_description
1 polymer ?
#
loop_
_entity_poly.entity_id
_entity_poly.type
_entity_poly.pdbx_seq_one_letter_code
_entity_poly.pdbx_strand_id
1 'polypeptide(L)'
;MYRIPQLSKYPKLFHVISDKSDGNMANAINGVIYDFDIVRKNRERFLRKVGVDIDKTTCMWVTHSDDIIEAPVEKLGISMKDYEHAVKVDGLITNKKGIYLFLLVADCLPIIIYDPVKEVVALVHAGWKGVDLEIAKKAVEKFRLLYKSDPKDLVVGIGPCVYKESFIKENPSQKDDTRWQNYLEEIEDNKYKVDLVGFTKQQLVDSEVAHENIFESGIDTAVDERFFSHVWEGNLPISQQGRFACVVGIT
;
A
#
# COMPACT_ATOMS: atom_id res chain seq x y z
N MET A 1 0.99 11.78 -10.91
CA MET A 1 0.31 10.50 -10.67
C MET A 1 1.08 9.39 -11.35
N TYR A 2 0.97 8.16 -10.84
CA TYR A 2 1.63 6.98 -11.38
C TYR A 2 0.65 5.80 -11.50
N ARG A 3 0.90 4.91 -12.45
CA ARG A 3 0.23 3.62 -12.59
C ARG A 3 1.29 2.58 -12.89
N ILE A 4 1.20 1.41 -12.26
CA ILE A 4 2.06 0.26 -12.58
C ILE A 4 1.68 -0.22 -13.99
N PRO A 5 2.55 -0.10 -15.00
CA PRO A 5 2.18 -0.32 -16.41
C PRO A 5 1.65 -1.73 -16.70
N GLN A 6 2.18 -2.73 -15.99
CA GLN A 6 1.81 -4.14 -16.17
C GLN A 6 0.37 -4.41 -15.72
N LEU A 7 -0.08 -3.74 -14.65
CA LEU A 7 -1.47 -3.84 -14.18
C LEU A 7 -2.45 -3.09 -15.11
N SER A 8 -2.00 -2.12 -15.90
CA SER A 8 -2.87 -1.40 -16.84
C SER A 8 -3.37 -2.24 -18.01
N LYS A 9 -2.85 -3.47 -18.17
CA LYS A 9 -3.31 -4.44 -19.17
C LYS A 9 -4.65 -5.09 -18.80
N TYR A 10 -5.08 -4.97 -17.55
CA TYR A 10 -6.33 -5.57 -17.05
C TYR A 10 -7.45 -4.51 -17.10
N PRO A 11 -8.35 -4.54 -18.10
CA PRO A 11 -9.27 -3.43 -18.37
C PRO A 11 -10.31 -3.19 -17.26
N LYS A 12 -10.58 -4.20 -16.43
CA LYS A 12 -11.52 -4.12 -15.31
C LYS A 12 -10.84 -3.66 -14.01
N LEU A 13 -9.51 -3.66 -13.96
CA LEU A 13 -8.74 -3.19 -12.81
C LEU A 13 -8.49 -1.70 -12.97
N PHE A 14 -9.02 -0.91 -12.05
CA PHE A 14 -8.60 0.47 -11.88
C PHE A 14 -7.54 0.54 -10.81
N HIS A 15 -6.41 1.19 -11.10
CA HIS A 15 -5.43 1.59 -10.09
C HIS A 15 -4.79 2.93 -10.44
N VAL A 16 -4.46 3.71 -9.42
CA VAL A 16 -3.68 4.94 -9.55
C VAL A 16 -3.01 5.30 -8.23
N ILE A 17 -1.83 5.89 -8.33
CA ILE A 17 -1.05 6.37 -7.20
C ILE A 17 -0.86 7.89 -7.36
N SER A 18 -1.19 8.66 -6.32
CA SER A 18 -0.99 10.11 -6.29
C SER A 18 0.49 10.46 -6.10
N ASP A 19 0.84 11.72 -6.31
CA ASP A 19 2.17 12.24 -5.97
C ASP A 19 2.05 13.57 -5.20
N LYS A 20 3.18 14.21 -4.88
CA LYS A 20 3.21 15.48 -4.13
C LYS A 20 2.41 16.60 -4.80
N SER A 21 2.27 16.59 -6.13
CA SER A 21 1.50 17.61 -6.85
C SER A 21 -0.01 17.56 -6.53
N ASP A 22 -0.49 16.41 -6.05
CA ASP A 22 -1.88 16.25 -5.61
C ASP A 22 -2.08 16.71 -4.14
N GLY A 23 -1.01 17.05 -3.42
CA GLY A 23 -1.01 17.50 -2.02
C GLY A 23 -0.96 16.35 -1.00
N ASN A 24 -0.77 16.69 0.29
CA ASN A 24 -0.81 15.72 1.37
C ASN A 24 -2.21 15.09 1.51
N MET A 25 -2.26 13.76 1.56
CA MET A 25 -3.49 12.98 1.69
C MET A 25 -3.79 12.51 3.12
N ALA A 26 -2.86 12.68 4.07
CA ALA A 26 -3.03 12.23 5.45
C ALA A 26 -3.60 13.30 6.38
N ASN A 27 -4.57 12.90 7.20
CA ASN A 27 -5.17 13.74 8.24
C ASN A 27 -4.31 13.84 9.49
N ALA A 28 -3.40 12.89 9.72
CA ALA A 28 -2.47 12.92 10.82
C ALA A 28 -1.13 12.28 10.44
N ILE A 29 -0.03 12.85 10.93
CA ILE A 29 1.32 12.28 10.83
C ILE A 29 1.96 12.38 12.21
N ASN A 30 2.42 11.24 12.74
CA ASN A 30 3.05 11.15 14.07
C ASN A 30 2.21 11.78 15.19
N GLY A 31 0.89 11.58 15.16
CA GLY A 31 -0.04 12.13 16.15
C GLY A 31 -0.40 13.61 15.97
N VAL A 32 0.24 14.32 15.03
CA VAL A 32 -0.12 15.70 14.70
C VAL A 32 -1.14 15.72 13.60
N ILE A 33 -2.29 16.32 13.94
CA ILE A 33 -3.44 16.47 13.06
C ILE A 33 -3.20 17.62 12.08
N TYR A 34 -3.49 17.34 10.81
CA TYR A 34 -3.55 18.34 9.75
C TYR A 34 -4.94 18.93 9.66
N ASP A 35 -5.03 20.11 9.06
CA ASP A 35 -6.30 20.71 8.67
C ASP A 35 -7.12 19.71 7.82
N PHE A 36 -8.20 19.19 8.42
CA PHE A 36 -9.07 18.19 7.81
C PHE A 36 -9.70 18.71 6.52
N ASP A 37 -10.01 20.00 6.41
CA ASP A 37 -10.61 20.59 5.22
C ASP A 37 -9.61 20.65 4.07
N ILE A 38 -8.34 20.98 4.35
CA ILE A 38 -7.28 20.96 3.33
C ILE A 38 -7.08 19.53 2.82
N VAL A 39 -6.98 18.54 3.70
CA VAL A 39 -6.78 17.14 3.32
C VAL A 39 -7.98 16.60 2.53
N ARG A 40 -9.21 16.91 2.96
CA ARG A 40 -10.43 16.53 2.24
C ARG A 40 -10.45 17.13 0.83
N LYS A 41 -10.12 18.42 0.68
CA LYS A 41 -10.03 19.10 -0.62
C LYS A 41 -8.95 18.48 -1.52
N ASN A 42 -7.81 18.08 -0.97
CA ASN A 42 -6.77 17.38 -1.73
C ASN A 42 -7.29 16.03 -2.26
N ARG A 43 -7.93 15.23 -1.40
CA ARG A 43 -8.56 13.94 -1.78
C ARG A 43 -9.63 14.13 -2.85
N GLU A 44 -10.57 15.06 -2.65
CA GLU A 44 -11.63 15.37 -3.63
C GLU A 44 -11.05 15.80 -4.98
N ARG A 45 -10.03 16.67 -4.98
CA ARG A 45 -9.36 17.13 -6.21
C ARG A 45 -8.70 15.97 -6.93
N PHE A 46 -7.96 15.12 -6.21
CA PHE A 46 -7.28 13.97 -6.77
C PHE A 46 -8.27 12.94 -7.33
N LEU A 47 -9.28 12.52 -6.55
CA LEU A 47 -10.28 11.54 -6.99
C LEU A 47 -11.06 12.03 -8.21
N ARG A 48 -11.49 13.30 -8.22
CA ARG A 48 -12.15 13.91 -9.39
C ARG A 48 -11.24 13.90 -10.63
N LYS A 49 -9.96 14.22 -10.47
CA LYS A 49 -8.96 14.19 -11.56
C LYS A 49 -8.82 12.79 -12.20
N VAL A 50 -9.02 11.72 -11.43
CA VAL A 50 -8.89 10.34 -11.90
C VAL A 50 -10.24 9.65 -12.18
N GLY A 51 -11.35 10.38 -12.11
CA GLY A 51 -12.69 9.86 -12.40
C GLY A 51 -13.27 8.94 -11.32
N VAL A 52 -12.79 9.04 -10.08
CA VAL A 52 -13.28 8.24 -8.95
C VAL A 52 -14.23 9.08 -8.11
N ASP A 53 -15.37 8.49 -7.76
CA ASP A 53 -16.33 9.08 -6.83
C ASP A 53 -15.89 8.84 -5.38
N ILE A 54 -15.74 9.92 -4.62
CA ILE A 54 -15.39 9.87 -3.20
C ILE A 54 -16.45 9.10 -2.40
N ASP A 55 -17.73 9.18 -2.80
CA ASP A 55 -18.85 8.49 -2.15
C ASP A 55 -18.89 6.98 -2.46
N LYS A 56 -17.99 6.52 -3.34
CA LYS A 56 -17.76 5.12 -3.66
C LYS A 56 -16.40 4.61 -3.18
N THR A 57 -15.74 5.38 -2.31
CA THR A 57 -14.38 5.08 -1.87
C THR A 57 -14.34 4.81 -0.36
N THR A 58 -13.57 3.81 0.07
CA THR A 58 -13.32 3.48 1.48
C THR A 58 -11.86 3.75 1.85
N CYS A 59 -11.64 4.58 2.88
CA CYS A 59 -10.31 4.89 3.41
C CYS A 59 -9.87 3.91 4.50
N MET A 60 -8.62 3.47 4.41
CA MET A 60 -7.95 2.75 5.51
C MET A 60 -7.35 3.73 6.52
N TRP A 61 -7.41 3.35 7.79
CA TRP A 61 -6.56 3.83 8.88
C TRP A 61 -5.56 2.72 9.18
N VAL A 62 -4.35 2.89 8.66
CA VAL A 62 -3.26 1.92 8.81
C VAL A 62 -2.86 1.78 10.28
N THR A 63 -2.75 0.53 10.77
CA THR A 63 -2.38 0.22 12.16
C THR A 63 -1.02 -0.45 12.30
N HIS A 64 -0.34 -0.77 11.19
CA HIS A 64 0.87 -1.59 11.15
C HIS A 64 0.65 -2.97 11.80
N SER A 65 -0.56 -3.53 11.62
CA SER A 65 -0.89 -4.92 11.90
C SER A 65 -0.85 -5.74 10.60
N ASP A 66 -1.53 -6.88 10.61
CA ASP A 66 -1.73 -7.82 9.52
C ASP A 66 -3.23 -8.04 9.20
N ASP A 67 -4.09 -7.15 9.71
CA ASP A 67 -5.53 -7.28 9.58
C ASP A 67 -5.99 -6.94 8.16
N ILE A 68 -6.69 -7.89 7.54
CA ILE A 68 -7.30 -7.76 6.22
C ILE A 68 -8.77 -8.17 6.30
N ILE A 69 -9.66 -7.26 5.89
CA ILE A 69 -11.11 -7.48 5.90
C ILE A 69 -11.74 -7.18 4.54
N GLU A 70 -12.93 -7.71 4.31
CA GLU A 70 -13.74 -7.27 3.17
C GLU A 70 -14.17 -5.81 3.34
N ALA A 71 -14.11 -5.03 2.27
CA ALA A 71 -14.37 -3.60 2.31
C ALA A 71 -15.79 -3.29 2.84
N PRO A 72 -15.92 -2.61 3.99
CA PRO A 72 -17.22 -2.30 4.59
C PRO A 72 -17.97 -1.25 3.75
N VAL A 73 -19.14 -1.61 3.23
CA VAL A 73 -19.95 -0.76 2.34
C VAL A 73 -20.55 0.43 3.09
N GLU A 74 -20.85 0.24 4.37
CA GLU A 74 -21.35 1.27 5.28
C GLU A 74 -20.33 2.38 5.56
N LYS A 75 -19.05 2.19 5.17
CA LYS A 75 -17.97 3.17 5.33
C LYS A 75 -17.65 3.95 4.05
N LEU A 76 -18.30 3.65 2.93
CA LEU A 76 -18.10 4.36 1.67
C LEU A 76 -18.40 5.85 1.83
N GLY A 77 -17.50 6.71 1.32
CA GLY A 77 -17.63 8.17 1.40
C GLY A 77 -17.36 8.74 2.78
N ILE A 78 -18.01 8.24 3.82
CA ILE A 78 -17.85 8.74 5.19
C ILE A 78 -16.41 8.59 5.68
N SER A 79 -15.76 7.44 5.44
CA SER A 79 -14.34 7.22 5.78
C SER A 79 -13.37 8.15 5.04
N MET A 80 -13.76 8.68 3.88
CA MET A 80 -12.96 9.61 3.10
C MET A 80 -13.13 11.06 3.58
N LYS A 81 -14.37 11.43 3.94
CA LYS A 81 -14.79 12.78 4.36
C LYS A 81 -14.49 13.06 5.83
N ASP A 82 -14.56 12.02 6.66
CA ASP A 82 -14.24 12.05 8.09
C ASP A 82 -13.32 10.86 8.42
N TYR A 83 -12.06 11.19 8.73
CA TYR A 83 -11.02 10.18 8.95
C TYR A 83 -11.22 9.40 10.26
N GLU A 84 -12.01 9.89 11.22
CA GLU A 84 -12.37 9.10 12.41
C GLU A 84 -13.20 7.87 12.05
N HIS A 85 -13.87 7.92 10.90
CA HIS A 85 -14.64 6.81 10.34
C HIS A 85 -13.83 5.91 9.40
N ALA A 86 -12.53 6.18 9.21
CA ALA A 86 -11.64 5.31 8.43
C ALA A 86 -11.52 3.92 9.05
N VAL A 87 -11.30 2.93 8.19
CA VAL A 87 -11.32 1.51 8.58
C VAL A 87 -9.96 1.14 9.15
N LYS A 88 -9.90 0.81 10.44
CA LYS A 88 -8.64 0.42 11.13
C LYS A 88 -8.19 -0.96 10.71
N VAL A 89 -7.38 -1.03 9.66
CA VAL A 89 -6.83 -2.25 9.06
C VAL A 89 -5.58 -1.93 8.26
N ASP A 90 -4.84 -2.97 7.89
CA ASP A 90 -3.70 -2.88 6.98
C ASP A 90 -4.00 -3.49 5.60
N GLY A 91 -5.20 -4.04 5.38
CA GLY A 91 -5.67 -4.36 4.04
C GLY A 91 -7.19 -4.41 3.89
N LEU A 92 -7.65 -4.06 2.69
CA LEU A 92 -9.04 -4.22 2.27
C LEU A 92 -9.11 -5.08 1.02
N ILE A 93 -10.14 -5.91 0.92
CA ILE A 93 -10.43 -6.74 -0.26
C ILE A 93 -11.89 -6.59 -0.68
N THR A 94 -12.21 -6.66 -1.97
CA THR A 94 -13.59 -6.62 -2.47
C THR A 94 -13.71 -7.21 -3.87
N ASN A 95 -14.90 -7.75 -4.19
CA ASN A 95 -15.32 -8.07 -5.55
C ASN A 95 -16.44 -7.15 -6.07
N LYS A 96 -16.76 -6.08 -5.34
CA LYS A 96 -17.85 -5.17 -5.67
C LYS A 96 -17.38 -4.14 -6.70
N LYS A 97 -18.05 -4.13 -7.85
CA LYS A 97 -17.80 -3.16 -8.93
C LYS A 97 -18.20 -1.75 -8.53
N GLY A 98 -17.44 -0.77 -9.01
CA GLY A 98 -17.65 0.63 -8.71
C GLY A 98 -17.36 1.02 -7.26
N ILE A 99 -16.66 0.17 -6.49
CA ILE A 99 -16.11 0.51 -5.17
C ILE A 99 -14.59 0.64 -5.28
N TYR A 100 -14.03 1.63 -4.57
CA TYR A 100 -12.61 1.93 -4.55
C TYR A 100 -12.04 1.85 -3.13
N LEU A 101 -10.82 1.34 -3.01
CA LEU A 101 -10.06 1.24 -1.77
C LEU A 101 -8.98 2.32 -1.79
N PHE A 102 -8.79 3.02 -0.67
CA PHE A 102 -7.88 4.14 -0.56
C PHE A 102 -6.87 3.93 0.57
N LEU A 103 -5.59 3.89 0.20
CA LEU A 103 -4.46 3.69 1.12
C LEU A 103 -3.56 4.93 1.15
N LEU A 104 -3.13 5.32 2.33
CA LEU A 104 -2.10 6.35 2.54
C LEU A 104 -0.72 5.71 2.71
N VAL A 105 0.30 6.29 2.07
CA VAL A 105 1.65 5.74 2.06
C VAL A 105 2.71 6.84 2.14
N ALA A 106 3.78 6.56 2.86
CA ALA A 106 5.12 7.10 2.64
C ALA A 106 6.10 5.98 3.02
N ASP A 107 6.87 5.49 2.05
CA ASP A 107 7.84 4.37 2.12
C ASP A 107 7.31 2.95 2.31
N CYS A 108 6.23 2.73 3.05
CA CYS A 108 5.66 1.37 3.17
C CYS A 108 5.17 0.86 1.80
N LEU A 109 5.05 -0.46 1.62
CA LEU A 109 4.68 -1.06 0.33
C LEU A 109 3.15 -1.01 0.14
N PRO A 110 2.60 -0.28 -0.85
CA PRO A 110 1.23 -0.48 -1.30
C PRO A 110 1.19 -1.67 -2.25
N ILE A 111 0.63 -2.78 -1.80
CA ILE A 111 0.48 -4.01 -2.58
C ILE A 111 -0.95 -4.05 -3.13
N ILE A 112 -1.06 -4.06 -4.46
CA ILE A 112 -2.30 -4.30 -5.18
C ILE A 112 -2.30 -5.78 -5.59
N ILE A 113 -3.32 -6.53 -5.20
CA ILE A 113 -3.53 -7.91 -5.66
C ILE A 113 -4.86 -7.93 -6.41
N TYR A 114 -4.88 -8.52 -7.59
CA TYR A 114 -6.08 -8.62 -8.41
C TYR A 114 -6.24 -10.04 -8.96
N ASP A 115 -7.47 -10.54 -8.91
CA ASP A 115 -7.89 -11.76 -9.58
C ASP A 115 -8.71 -11.38 -10.83
N PRO A 116 -8.18 -11.58 -12.05
CA PRO A 116 -8.90 -11.29 -13.28
C PRO A 116 -10.03 -12.29 -13.60
N VAL A 117 -10.00 -13.48 -13.01
CA VAL A 117 -10.99 -14.55 -13.24
C VAL A 117 -12.20 -14.35 -12.33
N LYS A 118 -11.97 -14.10 -11.04
CA LYS A 118 -13.02 -13.87 -10.04
C LYS A 118 -13.44 -12.41 -9.92
N GLU A 119 -12.70 -11.49 -10.54
CA GLU A 119 -12.89 -10.04 -10.41
C GLU A 119 -12.89 -9.61 -8.94
N VAL A 120 -11.77 -9.88 -8.27
CA VAL A 120 -11.54 -9.53 -6.86
C VAL A 120 -10.31 -8.67 -6.80
N VAL A 121 -10.31 -7.62 -5.98
CA VAL A 121 -9.15 -6.76 -5.78
C VAL A 121 -8.89 -6.53 -4.30
N ALA A 122 -7.62 -6.50 -3.92
CA ALA A 122 -7.18 -6.08 -2.60
C ALA A 122 -6.15 -4.96 -2.71
N LEU A 123 -6.18 -4.09 -1.70
CA LEU A 123 -5.16 -3.09 -1.44
C LEU A 123 -4.62 -3.30 -0.04
N VAL A 124 -3.32 -3.56 0.06
CA VAL A 124 -2.64 -3.96 1.29
C VAL A 124 -1.48 -3.02 1.57
N HIS A 125 -1.40 -2.56 2.80
CA HIS A 125 -0.29 -1.82 3.36
C HIS A 125 0.71 -2.77 3.99
N ALA A 126 1.94 -2.78 3.50
CA ALA A 126 3.02 -3.58 4.09
C ALA A 126 4.20 -2.68 4.47
N GLY A 127 4.19 -2.16 5.70
CA GLY A 127 5.41 -1.67 6.35
C GLY A 127 6.27 -2.85 6.86
N TRP A 128 7.45 -2.56 7.42
CA TRP A 128 8.37 -3.60 7.91
C TRP A 128 7.69 -4.64 8.82
N LYS A 129 6.80 -4.19 9.72
CA LYS A 129 6.07 -5.06 10.64
C LYS A 129 5.01 -5.92 9.93
N GLY A 130 4.32 -5.35 8.94
CA GLY A 130 3.37 -6.11 8.13
C GLY A 130 4.06 -7.18 7.28
N VAL A 131 5.23 -6.87 6.73
CA VAL A 131 6.08 -7.84 6.02
C VAL A 131 6.54 -8.94 6.98
N ASP A 132 6.98 -8.60 8.20
CA ASP A 132 7.40 -9.58 9.20
C ASP A 132 6.27 -10.52 9.64
N LEU A 133 5.05 -9.99 9.69
CA LEU A 133 3.81 -10.74 9.93
C LEU A 133 3.26 -11.44 8.68
N GLU A 134 3.99 -11.44 7.56
CA GLU A 134 3.63 -12.09 6.30
C GLU A 134 2.26 -11.65 5.74
N ILE A 135 1.92 -10.35 5.85
CA ILE A 135 0.63 -9.82 5.42
C ILE A 135 0.31 -10.11 3.94
N ALA A 136 1.32 -10.21 3.08
CA ALA A 136 1.15 -10.58 1.68
C ALA A 136 0.62 -12.02 1.53
N LYS A 137 1.13 -12.97 2.30
CA LYS A 137 0.62 -14.36 2.34
C LYS A 137 -0.83 -14.37 2.83
N LYS A 138 -1.11 -13.62 3.89
CA LYS A 138 -2.46 -13.51 4.47
C LYS A 138 -3.45 -12.92 3.48
N ALA A 139 -3.02 -11.96 2.66
CA ALA A 139 -3.84 -11.41 1.59
C ALA A 139 -4.21 -12.49 0.56
N VAL A 140 -3.23 -13.26 0.06
CA VAL A 140 -3.48 -14.37 -0.88
C VAL A 140 -4.43 -15.41 -0.28
N GLU A 141 -4.27 -15.74 0.99
CA GLU A 141 -5.20 -16.64 1.70
C GLU A 141 -6.63 -16.07 1.77
N LYS A 142 -6.81 -14.75 1.91
CA LYS A 142 -8.16 -14.13 1.84
C LYS A 142 -8.80 -14.32 0.47
N PHE A 143 -8.05 -14.20 -0.62
CA PHE A 143 -8.55 -14.49 -1.98
C PHE A 143 -9.06 -15.94 -2.09
N ARG A 144 -8.26 -16.91 -1.60
CA ARG A 144 -8.64 -18.33 -1.58
C ARG A 144 -9.88 -18.58 -0.73
N LEU A 145 -9.89 -18.09 0.50
CA LEU A 145 -10.92 -18.41 1.48
C LEU A 145 -12.27 -17.76 1.13
N LEU A 146 -12.26 -16.47 0.79
CA LEU A 146 -13.47 -15.67 0.56
C LEU A 146 -14.04 -15.82 -0.86
N TYR A 147 -13.17 -15.90 -1.87
CA TYR A 147 -13.60 -15.81 -3.28
C TYR A 147 -13.25 -17.04 -4.13
N LYS A 148 -12.59 -18.04 -3.54
CA LYS A 148 -12.17 -19.28 -4.22
C LYS A 148 -11.29 -18.97 -5.44
N SER A 149 -10.49 -17.92 -5.33
CA SER A 149 -9.44 -17.58 -6.28
C SER A 149 -8.33 -18.62 -6.28
N ASP A 150 -7.76 -18.90 -7.45
CA ASP A 150 -6.50 -19.64 -7.58
C ASP A 150 -5.34 -18.64 -7.46
N PRO A 151 -4.40 -18.80 -6.51
CA PRO A 151 -3.24 -17.93 -6.40
C PRO A 151 -2.45 -17.76 -7.71
N LYS A 152 -2.46 -18.78 -8.58
CA LYS A 152 -1.75 -18.73 -9.87
C LYS A 152 -2.35 -17.75 -10.86
N ASP A 153 -3.64 -17.45 -10.72
CA ASP A 153 -4.34 -16.46 -11.54
C ASP A 153 -4.16 -15.03 -11.00
N LEU A 154 -3.67 -14.87 -9.77
CA LEU A 154 -3.49 -13.56 -9.15
C LEU A 154 -2.38 -12.79 -9.83
N VAL A 155 -2.62 -11.48 -9.97
CA VAL A 155 -1.64 -10.51 -10.46
C VAL A 155 -1.38 -9.48 -9.39
N VAL A 156 -0.11 -9.17 -9.17
CA VAL A 156 0.32 -8.36 -8.04
C VAL A 156 1.15 -7.19 -8.55
N GLY A 157 0.85 -5.99 -8.04
CA GLY A 157 1.69 -4.82 -8.22
C GLY A 157 2.10 -4.22 -6.90
N ILE A 158 3.41 -4.04 -6.70
CA ILE A 158 3.99 -3.31 -5.57
C ILE A 158 4.28 -1.89 -6.04
N GLY A 159 3.58 -0.90 -5.48
CA GLY A 159 3.72 0.51 -5.89
C GLY A 159 5.02 1.16 -5.37
N PRO A 160 5.17 2.48 -5.56
CA PRO A 160 6.30 3.25 -5.01
C PRO A 160 6.40 3.05 -3.50
N CYS A 161 7.60 2.71 -3.05
CA CYS A 161 7.94 2.42 -1.67
C CYS A 161 9.44 2.64 -1.46
N VAL A 162 9.94 2.48 -0.23
CA VAL A 162 11.39 2.54 0.01
C VAL A 162 12.04 1.22 -0.42
N TYR A 163 13.18 1.33 -1.10
CA TYR A 163 13.97 0.18 -1.53
C TYR A 163 15.16 -0.08 -0.62
N LYS A 164 15.73 -1.29 -0.75
CA LYS A 164 16.85 -1.80 0.06
C LYS A 164 18.00 -0.79 0.23
N GLU A 165 18.39 -0.11 -0.85
CA GLU A 165 19.52 0.84 -0.81
C GLU A 165 19.25 2.07 0.06
N SER A 166 17.99 2.45 0.24
CA SER A 166 17.58 3.60 1.04
C SER A 166 17.03 3.22 2.42
N PHE A 167 16.63 1.97 2.63
CA PHE A 167 16.04 1.50 3.89
C PHE A 167 17.09 0.88 4.83
N ILE A 168 17.88 1.76 5.46
CA ILE A 168 18.92 1.39 6.41
C ILE A 168 18.35 1.45 7.85
N LYS A 169 18.59 0.39 8.64
CA LYS A 169 18.19 0.29 10.04
C LYS A 169 19.34 -0.17 10.91
N GLU A 170 19.51 0.51 12.04
CA GLU A 170 20.39 0.07 13.12
C GLU A 170 19.66 -0.97 13.97
N ASN A 171 20.30 -2.11 14.22
CA ASN A 171 19.79 -3.22 15.03
C ASN A 171 18.32 -3.58 14.71
N PRO A 172 17.96 -3.88 13.45
CA PRO A 172 16.59 -4.26 13.12
C PRO A 172 16.17 -5.48 13.93
N SER A 173 14.91 -5.52 14.37
CA SER A 173 14.39 -6.64 15.18
C SER A 173 14.42 -7.99 14.44
N GLN A 174 14.57 -7.95 13.13
CA GLN A 174 14.66 -9.11 12.23
C GLN A 174 16.05 -9.75 12.17
N LYS A 175 17.09 -9.13 12.75
CA LYS A 175 18.49 -9.55 12.53
C LYS A 175 18.80 -11.00 12.91
N ASP A 176 18.10 -11.52 13.92
CA ASP A 176 18.27 -12.88 14.42
C ASP A 176 17.22 -13.86 13.86
N ASP A 177 16.32 -13.40 12.98
CA ASP A 177 15.29 -14.23 12.34
C ASP A 177 15.81 -14.78 11.01
N THR A 178 15.90 -16.10 10.91
CA THR A 178 16.43 -16.80 9.73
C THR A 178 15.59 -16.58 8.47
N ARG A 179 14.31 -16.21 8.59
CA ARG A 179 13.45 -15.84 7.44
C ARG A 179 14.01 -14.62 6.70
N TRP A 180 14.71 -13.74 7.41
CA TRP A 180 15.23 -12.48 6.91
C TRP A 180 16.69 -12.55 6.43
N GLN A 181 17.39 -13.69 6.60
CA GLN A 181 18.83 -13.80 6.34
C GLN A 181 19.25 -13.37 4.92
N ASN A 182 18.41 -13.62 3.91
CA ASN A 182 18.67 -13.22 2.52
C ASN A 182 18.20 -11.81 2.17
N TYR A 183 17.54 -11.13 3.12
CA TYR A 183 16.91 -9.82 2.96
C TYR A 183 17.51 -8.76 3.91
N LEU A 184 18.59 -9.11 4.60
CA LEU A 184 19.36 -8.24 5.45
C LEU A 184 20.81 -8.24 4.97
N GLU A 185 21.34 -7.07 4.68
CA GLU A 185 22.75 -6.87 4.34
C GLU A 185 23.37 -5.96 5.39
N GLU A 186 24.25 -6.51 6.23
CA GLU A 186 25.01 -5.71 7.18
C GLU A 186 26.05 -4.85 6.43
N ILE A 187 26.07 -3.54 6.71
CA ILE A 187 26.95 -2.59 6.03
C ILE A 187 28.00 -1.97 6.95
N GLU A 188 27.69 -1.79 8.24
CA GLU A 188 28.58 -1.19 9.24
C GLU A 188 27.99 -1.41 10.64
N ASP A 189 28.75 -1.95 11.60
CA ASP A 189 28.44 -2.02 13.03
C ASP A 189 26.93 -2.07 13.39
N ASN A 190 26.28 -3.21 13.13
CA ASN A 190 24.84 -3.42 13.36
C ASN A 190 23.87 -2.55 12.54
N LYS A 191 24.32 -1.86 11.50
CA LYS A 191 23.45 -1.23 10.48
C LYS A 191 23.25 -2.19 9.32
N TYR A 192 21.99 -2.31 8.92
CA TYR A 192 21.56 -3.24 7.88
C TYR A 192 20.76 -2.49 6.84
N LYS A 193 21.01 -2.78 5.57
CA LYS A 193 20.02 -2.56 4.51
C LYS A 193 18.96 -3.65 4.61
N VAL A 194 17.69 -3.25 4.63
CA VAL A 194 16.56 -4.15 4.81
C VAL A 194 15.72 -4.22 3.53
N ASP A 195 15.65 -5.39 2.91
CA ASP A 195 14.94 -5.61 1.64
C ASP A 195 13.49 -6.06 1.86
N LEU A 196 12.62 -5.08 2.13
CA LEU A 196 11.18 -5.33 2.29
C LEU A 196 10.54 -5.87 1.02
N VAL A 197 10.96 -5.37 -0.14
CA VAL A 197 10.37 -5.73 -1.44
C VAL A 197 10.77 -7.15 -1.81
N GLY A 198 12.05 -7.50 -1.70
CA GLY A 198 12.56 -8.85 -1.92
C GLY A 198 11.85 -9.88 -1.06
N PHE A 199 11.71 -9.64 0.26
CA PHE A 199 11.05 -10.60 1.14
C PHE A 199 9.56 -10.72 0.83
N THR A 200 8.87 -9.60 0.56
CA THR A 200 7.45 -9.61 0.15
C THR A 200 7.22 -10.42 -1.12
N LYS A 201 8.11 -10.31 -2.11
CA LYS A 201 8.02 -11.10 -3.35
C LYS A 201 8.18 -12.58 -3.09
N GLN A 202 9.14 -12.97 -2.25
CA GLN A 202 9.30 -14.37 -1.87
C GLN A 202 8.05 -14.89 -1.16
N GLN A 203 7.45 -14.09 -0.25
CA GLN A 203 6.21 -14.46 0.42
C GLN A 203 5.06 -14.72 -0.57
N LEU A 204 4.93 -13.91 -1.63
CA LEU A 204 3.92 -14.09 -2.67
C LEU A 204 4.17 -15.38 -3.47
N VAL A 205 5.42 -15.66 -3.84
CA VAL A 205 5.82 -16.89 -4.56
C VAL A 205 5.57 -18.14 -3.70
N ASP A 206 5.94 -18.09 -2.41
CA ASP A 206 5.64 -19.15 -1.45
C ASP A 206 4.13 -19.40 -1.31
N SER A 207 3.30 -18.40 -1.61
CA SER A 207 1.83 -18.48 -1.61
C SER A 207 1.25 -18.89 -2.97
N GLU A 208 2.08 -19.45 -3.85
CA GLU A 208 1.71 -19.96 -5.19
C GLU A 208 1.33 -18.89 -6.21
N VAL A 209 1.58 -17.60 -5.95
CA VAL A 209 1.45 -16.55 -6.97
C VAL A 209 2.55 -16.74 -8.01
N ALA A 210 2.17 -16.78 -9.29
CA ALA A 210 3.13 -16.97 -10.38
C ALA A 210 4.16 -15.83 -10.41
N HIS A 211 5.45 -16.16 -10.52
CA HIS A 211 6.53 -15.19 -10.46
C HIS A 211 6.40 -14.12 -11.56
N GLU A 212 5.98 -14.50 -12.75
CA GLU A 212 5.70 -13.62 -13.89
C GLU A 212 4.53 -12.65 -13.68
N ASN A 213 3.70 -12.88 -12.66
CA ASN A 213 2.55 -12.05 -12.32
C ASN A 213 2.85 -11.06 -11.18
N ILE A 214 4.07 -11.02 -10.66
CA ILE A 214 4.49 -10.10 -9.59
C ILE A 214 5.29 -8.96 -10.20
N PHE A 215 4.74 -7.75 -10.11
CA PHE A 215 5.32 -6.54 -10.70
C PHE A 215 5.69 -5.53 -9.63
N GLU A 216 6.80 -4.84 -9.85
CA GLU A 216 7.28 -3.76 -8.99
C GLU A 216 7.23 -2.43 -9.73
N SER A 217 7.05 -1.34 -8.99
CA SER A 217 7.17 -0.01 -9.54
C SER A 217 8.60 0.35 -9.93
N GLY A 218 9.60 -0.15 -9.20
CA GLY A 218 11.00 0.26 -9.32
C GLY A 218 11.26 1.71 -8.90
N ILE A 219 10.31 2.34 -8.19
CA ILE A 219 10.40 3.73 -7.74
C ILE A 219 10.71 3.73 -6.25
N ASP A 220 11.92 4.16 -5.90
CA ASP A 220 12.33 4.39 -4.51
C ASP A 220 11.82 5.74 -4.02
N THR A 221 10.87 5.73 -3.09
CA THR A 221 10.26 6.95 -2.55
C THR A 221 11.24 7.83 -1.78
N ALA A 222 12.31 7.26 -1.23
CA ALA A 222 13.34 8.03 -0.53
C ALA A 222 14.23 8.86 -1.46
N VAL A 223 14.25 8.54 -2.76
CA VAL A 223 15.08 9.19 -3.78
C VAL A 223 14.24 9.98 -4.78
N ASP A 224 13.05 9.48 -5.12
CA ASP A 224 12.17 10.13 -6.09
C ASP A 224 11.35 11.26 -5.45
N GLU A 225 11.76 12.49 -5.72
CA GLU A 225 11.16 13.71 -5.14
C GLU A 225 9.67 13.89 -5.45
N ARG A 226 9.10 13.15 -6.42
CA ARG A 226 7.66 13.21 -6.69
C ARG A 226 6.84 12.65 -5.54
N PHE A 227 7.41 11.75 -4.73
CA PHE A 227 6.68 11.07 -3.65
C PHE A 227 7.10 11.59 -2.27
N PHE A 228 6.18 11.48 -1.31
CA PHE A 228 6.50 11.68 0.09
C PHE A 228 7.26 10.47 0.63
N SER A 229 8.24 10.69 1.50
CA SER A 229 9.05 9.65 2.11
C SER A 229 9.26 9.94 3.58
N HIS A 230 8.91 8.99 4.45
CA HIS A 230 9.15 9.11 5.87
C HIS A 230 10.64 8.98 6.24
N VAL A 231 11.43 8.19 5.49
CA VAL A 231 12.87 8.05 5.64
C VAL A 231 13.56 9.39 5.39
N TRP A 232 13.17 10.10 4.34
CA TRP A 232 13.75 11.41 4.03
C TRP A 232 13.12 12.54 4.84
N GLU A 233 11.79 12.61 4.90
CA GLU A 233 11.06 13.73 5.52
C GLU A 233 10.90 13.59 7.03
N GLY A 234 11.19 12.42 7.61
CA GLY A 234 10.99 12.16 9.04
C GLY A 234 11.76 13.10 9.97
N ASN A 235 12.86 13.68 9.47
CA ASN A 235 13.67 14.69 10.18
C ASN A 235 13.24 16.13 9.89
N LEU A 236 12.30 16.36 8.96
CA LEU A 236 11.79 17.68 8.63
C LEU A 236 10.65 18.08 9.58
N PRO A 237 10.34 19.38 9.70
CA PRO A 237 9.14 19.83 10.39
C PRO A 237 7.91 19.12 9.85
N ILE A 238 6.96 18.78 10.72
CA ILE A 238 5.76 18.01 10.34
C ILE A 238 5.06 18.66 9.15
N SER A 239 4.94 19.99 9.10
CA SER A 239 4.34 20.73 7.98
C SER A 239 4.94 20.47 6.58
N GLN A 240 6.11 19.85 6.48
CA GLN A 240 6.78 19.47 5.24
C GLN A 240 6.67 17.96 4.93
N GLN A 241 6.14 17.17 5.86
CA GLN A 241 5.89 15.74 5.68
C GLN A 241 4.53 15.52 5.03
N GLY A 242 4.37 14.41 4.32
CA GLY A 242 3.06 14.05 3.78
C GLY A 242 2.87 12.56 3.57
N ARG A 243 1.70 12.19 3.07
CA ARG A 243 1.42 10.86 2.52
C ARG A 243 0.83 11.04 1.13
N PHE A 244 1.30 10.23 0.19
CA PHE A 244 0.62 10.04 -1.08
C PHE A 244 -0.42 8.92 -0.92
N ALA A 245 -1.28 8.75 -1.92
CA ALA A 245 -2.35 7.77 -1.89
C ALA A 245 -2.18 6.71 -2.98
N CYS A 246 -2.52 5.47 -2.66
CA CYS A 246 -2.80 4.43 -3.65
C CYS A 246 -4.30 4.16 -3.66
N VAL A 247 -4.90 4.11 -4.85
CA VAL A 247 -6.33 3.86 -5.04
C VAL A 247 -6.49 2.71 -6.00
N VAL A 248 -7.33 1.74 -5.65
CA VAL A 248 -7.66 0.60 -6.50
C VAL A 248 -9.15 0.31 -6.48
N GLY A 249 -9.70 -0.21 -7.56
CA GLY A 249 -11.09 -0.65 -7.63
C GLY A 249 -11.35 -1.51 -8.86
N ILE A 250 -12.58 -1.97 -8.99
CA ILE A 250 -13.03 -2.72 -10.17
C ILE A 250 -14.07 -1.86 -10.89
N THR A 251 -13.86 -1.64 -12.19
CA THR A 251 -14.77 -0.85 -13.06
C THR A 251 -15.82 -1.73 -13.72
#